data_AF-A0A9D6TC13-F1
#
_entry.id   AF-A0A9D6TC13-F1
#
_cell.length_a   1.000
_cell.length_b   1.000
_cell.length_c   1.000
_cell.angle_alpha   90.00
_cell.angle_beta   90.00
_cell.angle_gamma   90.00
#
_symmetry.space_group_name_H-M   'P 1'
#
loop_
_entity.id
_entity.type
_entity.pdbx_description
1 polymer ?
#
loop_
_entity_poly.entity_id
_entity_poly.type
_entity_poly.pdbx_seq_one_letter_code
_entity_poly.pdbx_strand_id
1 'polypeptide(L)'
;MSFNHLPTSKPATRRSKQEPVFCVGWRAFVNWRHSVGQPPAPVPLADQHGNPLANDLADGEEVEIVAWHPRAREGATYQVRRLVDGREWWIAAVYLRRQRHVDASHTPPAEAPRR
;
A
#
# COMPACT_ATOMS: atom_id res chain seq x y z
N MET A 1 32.77 6.85 33.29
CA MET A 1 31.59 6.02 32.99
C MET A 1 31.87 5.29 31.69
N SER A 2 31.98 3.95 31.69
CA SER A 2 32.41 3.15 30.53
C SER A 2 31.24 2.41 29.88
N PHE A 3 31.05 2.58 28.58
CA PHE A 3 29.96 1.99 27.78
C PHE A 3 30.33 0.63 27.14
N ASN A 4 31.08 -0.22 27.83
CA ASN A 4 31.70 -1.43 27.24
C ASN A 4 30.82 -2.70 27.25
N HIS A 5 29.50 -2.60 27.47
CA HIS A 5 28.62 -3.77 27.58
C HIS A 5 27.36 -3.73 26.69
N LEU A 6 27.36 -2.94 25.60
CA LEU A 6 26.26 -3.02 24.64
C LEU A 6 26.45 -4.25 23.73
N PRO A 7 25.45 -5.15 23.61
CA PRO A 7 25.54 -6.28 22.69
C PRO A 7 25.68 -5.76 21.26
N THR A 8 26.66 -6.31 20.53
CA THR A 8 26.90 -5.98 19.12
C THR A 8 25.64 -6.30 18.32
N SER A 9 24.89 -5.26 17.95
CA SER A 9 23.68 -5.42 17.14
C SER A 9 24.09 -6.00 15.79
N LYS A 10 23.67 -7.23 15.50
CA LYS A 10 23.81 -7.81 14.16
C LYS A 10 22.94 -6.98 13.20
N PRO A 11 23.45 -6.57 12.02
CA PRO A 11 22.63 -5.87 11.05
C PRO A 11 21.46 -6.78 10.67
N ALA A 12 20.24 -6.22 10.66
CA ALA A 12 19.05 -6.94 10.25
C ALA A 12 19.23 -7.48 8.83
N THR A 13 18.86 -8.74 8.60
CA THR A 13 18.93 -9.38 7.29
C THR A 13 18.16 -8.53 6.29
N ARG A 14 18.84 -8.05 5.25
CA ARG A 14 18.26 -7.14 4.24
C ARG A 14 17.10 -7.86 3.55
N ARG A 15 15.87 -7.41 3.82
CA ARG A 15 14.65 -7.97 3.20
C ARG A 15 14.73 -7.74 1.69
N SER A 16 14.72 -8.82 0.93
CA SER A 16 15.01 -8.84 -0.52
C SER A 16 13.80 -8.54 -1.42
N LYS A 17 12.74 -7.93 -0.89
CA LYS A 17 11.66 -7.37 -1.72
C LYS A 17 11.65 -5.86 -1.48
N GLN A 18 11.87 -5.10 -2.56
CA GLN A 18 11.71 -3.65 -2.61
C GLN A 18 10.21 -3.30 -2.46
N GLU A 19 9.63 -3.59 -1.29
CA GLU A 19 8.32 -3.05 -0.97
C GLU A 19 8.43 -1.52 -0.90
N PRO A 20 7.51 -0.80 -1.54
CA PRO A 20 7.53 0.65 -1.49
C PRO A 20 7.40 1.11 -0.04
N VAL A 21 8.37 1.91 0.40
CA VAL A 21 8.28 2.64 1.66
C VAL A 21 7.44 3.89 1.41
N PHE A 22 6.44 4.11 2.26
CA PHE A 22 5.61 5.30 2.24
C PHE A 22 5.85 6.12 3.52
N CYS A 23 5.96 7.44 3.38
CA CYS A 23 6.08 8.33 4.52
C CYS A 23 4.69 8.75 5.01
N VAL A 24 4.58 9.06 6.30
CA VAL A 24 3.38 9.72 6.84
C VAL A 24 3.18 11.08 6.15
N GLY A 25 1.93 11.41 5.86
CA GLY A 25 1.52 12.60 5.10
C GLY A 25 1.63 12.43 3.58
N TRP A 26 2.11 11.28 3.08
CA TRP A 26 2.10 10.99 1.65
C TRP A 26 0.76 10.45 1.21
N ARG A 27 0.48 10.63 -0.09
CA ARG A 27 -0.64 9.99 -0.75
C ARG A 27 -0.18 8.74 -1.48
N ALA A 28 -0.99 7.70 -1.41
CA ALA A 28 -0.79 6.44 -2.08
C ALA A 28 -2.08 6.03 -2.77
N PHE A 29 -1.98 5.07 -3.69
CA PHE A 29 -3.14 4.50 -4.36
C PHE A 29 -3.29 3.04 -3.95
N VAL A 30 -4.52 2.60 -3.77
CA VAL A 30 -4.83 1.19 -3.54
C VAL A 30 -4.44 0.38 -4.78
N ASN A 31 -3.78 -0.76 -4.55
CA ASN A 31 -3.37 -1.74 -5.54
C ASN A 31 -4.12 -3.04 -5.29
N TRP A 32 -5.31 -3.17 -5.88
CA TRP A 32 -6.21 -4.28 -5.70
C TRP A 32 -6.88 -4.68 -7.00
N ARG A 33 -6.15 -5.43 -7.82
CA ARG A 33 -6.67 -5.91 -9.10
C ARG A 33 -7.59 -7.12 -8.88
N HIS A 34 -8.83 -6.99 -9.33
CA HIS A 34 -9.73 -8.14 -9.42
C HIS A 34 -9.27 -9.09 -10.54
N SER A 35 -9.16 -10.39 -10.23
CA SER A 35 -8.90 -11.41 -11.24
C SER A 35 -10.14 -11.61 -12.11
N VAL A 36 -9.96 -11.63 -13.43
CA VAL A 36 -11.03 -11.91 -14.39
C VAL A 36 -11.60 -13.32 -14.11
N GLY A 37 -12.90 -13.42 -13.87
CA GLY A 37 -13.60 -14.69 -13.58
C GLY A 37 -13.70 -15.05 -12.10
N GLN A 38 -13.33 -14.15 -11.18
CA GLN A 38 -13.62 -14.29 -9.74
C GLN A 38 -14.61 -13.22 -9.29
N PRO A 39 -15.45 -13.50 -8.28
CA PRO A 39 -16.29 -12.47 -7.69
C PRO A 39 -15.42 -11.35 -7.11
N PRO A 40 -15.87 -10.09 -7.16
CA PRO A 40 -15.12 -8.98 -6.59
C PRO A 40 -14.94 -9.20 -5.09
N ALA A 41 -13.70 -9.44 -4.66
CA ALA A 41 -13.32 -9.54 -3.26
C ALA A 41 -12.93 -8.14 -2.72
N PRO A 42 -13.25 -7.79 -1.47
CA PRO A 42 -12.79 -6.55 -0.86
C PRO A 42 -11.29 -6.57 -0.59
N VAL A 43 -10.68 -5.39 -0.49
CA VAL A 43 -9.26 -5.25 -0.15
C VAL A 43 -9.01 -5.87 1.23
N PRO A 44 -7.94 -6.64 1.45
CA PRO A 44 -7.59 -7.15 2.77
C PRO A 44 -7.14 -6.00 3.67
N LEU A 45 -8.07 -5.48 4.48
CA LEU A 45 -7.84 -4.45 5.48
C LEU A 45 -7.99 -5.01 6.88
N ALA A 46 -7.30 -4.38 7.82
CA ALA A 46 -7.37 -4.72 9.22
C ALA A 46 -7.67 -3.50 10.10
N ASP A 47 -8.16 -3.77 11.31
CA ASP A 47 -8.20 -2.79 12.40
C ASP A 47 -6.83 -2.66 13.09
N GLN A 48 -6.74 -1.80 14.10
CA GLN A 48 -5.53 -1.59 14.91
C GLN A 48 -5.02 -2.85 15.65
N HIS A 49 -5.86 -3.86 15.80
CA HIS A 49 -5.55 -5.13 16.46
C HIS A 49 -5.20 -6.24 15.45
N GLY A 50 -5.29 -5.96 14.14
CA GLY A 50 -5.04 -6.92 13.07
C GLY A 50 -6.26 -7.76 12.69
N ASN A 51 -7.46 -7.43 13.20
CA ASN A 51 -8.67 -8.15 12.82
C ASN A 51 -9.14 -7.69 11.43
N PRO A 52 -9.59 -8.62 10.55
CA PRO A 52 -10.12 -8.25 9.24
C PRO A 52 -11.28 -7.26 9.37
N LEU A 53 -11.27 -6.23 8.52
CA LEU A 53 -12.34 -5.23 8.48
C LEU A 53 -12.99 -5.17 7.09
N ALA A 54 -14.32 -5.15 7.08
CA ALA A 54 -15.08 -4.90 5.86
C ALA A 54 -14.82 -3.46 5.36
N ASN A 55 -14.71 -3.31 4.05
CA ASN A 55 -14.42 -2.04 3.40
C ASN A 55 -14.98 -2.00 1.97
N ASP A 56 -15.07 -0.77 1.47
CA ASP A 56 -15.53 -0.41 0.14
C ASP A 56 -14.41 0.30 -0.67
N LEU A 57 -13.14 0.06 -0.32
CA LEU A 57 -12.00 0.60 -1.07
C LEU A 57 -11.91 -0.07 -2.44
N ALA A 58 -11.78 0.75 -3.48
CA ALA A 58 -11.59 0.28 -4.85
C ALA A 58 -10.11 0.32 -5.28
N ASP A 59 -9.75 -0.41 -6.36
CA ASP A 59 -8.44 -0.23 -6.99
C ASP A 59 -8.24 1.22 -7.43
N GLY A 60 -7.02 1.73 -7.23
CA GLY A 60 -6.64 3.05 -7.68
C GLY A 60 -7.24 4.19 -6.89
N GLU A 61 -7.97 3.90 -5.82
CA GLU A 61 -8.46 4.90 -4.90
C GLU A 61 -7.29 5.56 -4.15
N GLU A 62 -7.36 6.89 -4.01
CA GLU A 62 -6.32 7.70 -3.37
C GLU A 62 -6.56 7.75 -1.86
N VAL A 63 -5.53 7.41 -1.10
CA VAL A 63 -5.53 7.40 0.37
C VAL A 63 -4.31 8.12 0.91
N GLU A 64 -4.44 8.70 2.10
CA GLU A 64 -3.34 9.33 2.82
C GLU A 64 -2.74 8.38 3.84
N ILE A 65 -1.41 8.35 3.95
CA ILE A 65 -0.71 7.60 4.99
C ILE A 65 -0.69 8.43 6.28
N VAL A 66 -1.35 7.96 7.33
CA VAL A 66 -1.44 8.70 8.61
C VAL A 66 -0.55 8.11 9.70
N ALA A 67 -0.30 6.80 9.66
CA ALA A 67 0.65 6.13 10.53
C ALA A 67 1.25 4.92 9.83
N TRP A 68 2.27 4.33 10.44
CA TRP A 68 2.87 3.10 9.94
C TRP A 68 3.43 2.29 11.11
N HIS A 69 3.58 0.99 10.88
CA HIS A 69 4.13 0.09 11.86
C HIS A 69 5.10 -0.91 11.22
N PRO A 70 6.31 -1.07 11.80
CA PRO A 70 7.36 -1.90 11.22
C PRO A 70 7.15 -3.40 11.41
N ARG A 71 6.13 -3.86 12.18
CA ARG A 71 6.19 -5.23 12.73
C ARG A 71 5.97 -6.34 11.69
N ALA A 72 6.99 -7.20 11.70
CA ALA A 72 6.96 -8.67 11.59
C ALA A 72 6.94 -9.31 10.19
N ARG A 73 7.16 -10.63 10.20
CA ARG A 73 7.61 -11.56 9.12
C ARG A 73 7.06 -11.31 7.71
N GLU A 74 5.92 -10.65 7.58
CA GLU A 74 5.18 -10.50 6.33
C GLU A 74 5.33 -9.14 5.61
N GLY A 75 5.60 -8.03 6.30
CA GLY A 75 5.63 -6.73 5.60
C GLY A 75 5.62 -5.51 6.52
N ALA A 76 5.74 -4.32 5.95
CA ALA A 76 5.33 -3.10 6.63
C ALA A 76 3.80 -2.93 6.51
N THR A 77 3.15 -2.45 7.58
CA THR A 77 1.73 -2.11 7.59
C THR A 77 1.56 -0.61 7.77
N TYR A 78 0.61 -0.04 7.05
CA TYR A 78 0.33 1.39 7.03
C TYR A 78 -1.10 1.63 7.49
N GLN A 79 -1.30 2.66 8.30
CA GLN A 79 -2.62 3.21 8.55
C GLN A 79 -2.91 4.22 7.45
N VAL A 80 -4.01 3.99 6.74
CA VAL A 80 -4.46 4.83 5.63
C VAL A 80 -5.76 5.51 5.99
N ARG A 81 -5.91 6.75 5.53
CA ARG A 81 -7.13 7.54 5.63
C ARG A 81 -7.68 7.84 4.26
N ARG A 82 -8.97 7.53 4.05
CA ARG A 82 -9.68 7.91 2.83
C ARG A 82 -9.95 9.41 2.85
N LEU A 83 -9.68 10.07 1.73
CA LEU A 83 -9.81 11.53 1.62
C LEU A 83 -11.27 12.01 1.59
N VAL A 84 -12.21 11.15 1.18
CA VAL A 84 -13.61 11.51 0.98
C VAL A 84 -14.42 11.50 2.27
N ASP A 85 -14.29 10.46 3.08
CA ASP A 85 -15.09 10.23 4.29
C ASP A 85 -14.26 10.22 5.59
N GLY A 86 -12.93 10.32 5.48
CA GLY A 86 -12.02 10.30 6.63
C GLY A 86 -11.91 8.94 7.32
N ARG A 87 -12.46 7.86 6.75
CA ARG A 87 -12.36 6.52 7.34
C ARG A 87 -10.93 6.02 7.29
N GLU A 88 -10.57 5.24 8.30
CA GLU A 88 -9.20 4.77 8.50
C GLU A 88 -9.12 3.26 8.59
N TRP A 89 -8.06 2.70 8.02
CA TRP A 89 -7.80 1.26 8.00
C TRP A 89 -6.31 0.97 8.05
N TRP A 90 -5.96 -0.23 8.50
CA TRP A 90 -4.61 -0.76 8.36
C TRP A 90 -4.51 -1.63 7.12
N ILE A 91 -3.47 -1.40 6.31
CA ILE A 91 -3.23 -2.08 5.04
C ILE A 91 -1.77 -2.48 4.90
N ALA A 92 -1.51 -3.64 4.32
CA ALA A 92 -0.15 -4.08 4.02
C ALA A 92 0.44 -3.31 2.83
N ALA A 93 1.77 -3.08 2.85
CA ALA A 93 2.49 -2.34 1.81
C ALA A 93 2.25 -2.88 0.38
N VAL A 94 2.05 -4.20 0.24
CA VAL A 94 1.82 -4.88 -1.04
C VAL A 94 0.54 -4.44 -1.76
N TYR A 95 -0.42 -3.91 -1.02
CA TYR A 95 -1.69 -3.40 -1.55
C TYR A 95 -1.67 -1.88 -1.78
N LEU A 96 -0.50 -1.25 -1.71
CA LEU A 96 -0.31 0.16 -2.00
C LEU A 96 0.65 0.36 -3.17
N ARG A 97 0.40 1.40 -3.97
CA ARG A 97 1.30 1.86 -5.05
C ARG A 97 1.50 3.38 -4.97
N ARG A 98 2.69 3.85 -5.35
CA ARG A 98 3.05 5.28 -5.33
C ARG A 98 2.38 6.09 -6.44
N GLN A 99 2.21 5.49 -7.60
CA GLN A 99 1.63 6.15 -8.77
C GLN A 99 0.27 5.57 -9.07
N ARG A 100 -0.65 6.42 -9.52
CA ARG A 100 -1.90 5.96 -10.13
C ARG A 100 -1.52 5.17 -11.37
N HIS A 101 -1.86 3.89 -11.41
CA HIS A 101 -1.73 3.13 -12.65
C HIS A 101 -2.78 3.70 -13.60
N VAL A 102 -2.34 4.41 -14.64
CA VAL A 102 -3.16 4.63 -15.83
C VAL A 102 -3.03 3.33 -16.61
N ASP A 103 -4.10 2.56 -16.72
CA ASP A 103 -4.08 1.39 -17.59
C ASP A 103 -3.68 1.85 -19.00
N ALA A 104 -2.51 1.41 -19.45
CA ALA A 104 -1.96 1.69 -20.77
C ALA A 104 -2.70 0.93 -21.89
N SER A 105 -4.01 0.71 -21.74
CA SER A 105 -4.90 0.14 -22.75
C SER A 105 -5.73 1.19 -23.48
N HIS A 106 -5.64 2.47 -23.10
CA HIS A 106 -6.12 3.57 -23.95
C HIS A 106 -5.00 4.09 -24.84
N THR A 107 -4.57 3.28 -25.81
CA THR A 107 -3.94 3.83 -27.01
C THR A 107 -5.03 4.64 -27.72
N PRO A 108 -4.94 5.97 -27.82
CA PRO A 108 -5.83 6.69 -28.72
C PRO A 108 -5.61 6.12 -30.13
N PRO A 109 -6.66 5.79 -30.90
CA PRO A 109 -6.48 5.32 -32.27
C PRO A 109 -5.68 6.39 -33.02
N ALA A 110 -4.54 5.99 -33.60
CA ALA A 110 -3.69 6.87 -34.37
C ALA A 110 -4.55 7.67 -35.35
N GLU A 111 -4.64 8.98 -35.15
CA GLU A 111 -5.33 9.89 -36.05
C GLU A 111 -4.62 9.81 -37.40
N ALA A 112 -5.27 9.15 -38.35
CA ALA A 112 -4.75 9.00 -39.71
C ALA A 112 -4.59 10.39 -40.35
N PRO A 113 -3.48 10.65 -41.08
CA PRO A 113 -3.31 11.93 -41.74
C PRO A 113 -4.43 12.12 -42.77
N ARG A 114 -5.23 13.18 -42.59
CA ARG A 114 -6.18 13.65 -43.60
C ARG A 114 -5.38 14.06 -44.84
N ARG A 115 -5.70 13.42 -45.97
CA ARG A 115 -5.23 13.80 -47.31
C ARG A 115 -5.83 15.13 -47.74
#